data_AF-A0A371HU49-F1
#
_entry.id   AF-A0A371HU49-F1
#
_cell.length_a   1.000
_cell.length_b   1.000
_cell.length_c   1.000
_cell.angle_alpha   90.00
_cell.angle_beta   90.00
_cell.angle_gamma   90.00
#
_symmetry.space_group_name_H-M   'P 1'
#
loop_
_entity.id
_entity.type
_entity.pdbx_description
1 polymer ?
#
loop_
_entity_poly.entity_id
_entity_poly.type
_entity_poly.pdbx_seq_one_letter_code
_entity_poly.pdbx_strand_id
1 'polypeptide(L)' 'MRLQGILEEYIKMKAFLFSLDGATNDWLYLQPVLFNTWGDVKCIFMEKFFLASRTTTIRKEICGIRQHFGETLHEY' A
#
# COMPACT_ATOMS: atom_id res chain seq x y z
N MET A 1 -33.55 2.41 4.69
CA MET A 1 -32.22 2.79 4.17
C MET A 1 -31.15 2.11 5.01
N ARG A 2 -30.34 1.20 4.45
CA ARG A 2 -29.19 0.61 5.17
C ARG A 2 -27.97 1.48 4.89
N LEU A 3 -27.53 2.25 5.90
CA LEU A 3 -26.30 3.06 5.87
C LEU A 3 -25.04 2.24 6.19
N GLN A 4 -25.17 0.92 6.28
CA GLN A 4 -24.16 0.04 6.86
C GLN A 4 -22.84 0.03 6.07
N GLY A 5 -22.90 0.12 4.73
CA GLY A 5 -21.69 0.17 3.89
C GLY A 5 -20.91 1.48 4.00
N ILE A 6 -21.60 2.63 4.06
CA ILE A 6 -20.96 3.96 4.13
C ILE A 6 -20.22 4.13 5.45
N LEU A 7 -20.84 3.71 6.56
CA LEU A 7 -20.21 3.78 7.87
C LEU A 7 -18.99 2.84 7.99
N GLU A 8 -19.06 1.66 7.40
CA GLU A 8 -17.95 0.71 7.37
C GLU A 8 -16.75 1.24 6.57
N GLU A 9 -16.99 1.82 5.38
CA GLU A 9 -15.93 2.46 4.60
C GLU A 9 -15.29 3.63 5.35
N TYR A 10 -16.10 4.46 6.00
CA TYR A 10 -15.61 5.57 6.81
C TYR A 10 -14.73 5.09 7.97
N ILE A 11 -15.15 4.03 8.68
CA ILE A 11 -14.35 3.42 9.75
C ILE A 11 -13.04 2.86 9.19
N LYS A 12 -13.06 2.15 8.05
CA LYS A 12 -11.85 1.63 7.40
C LYS A 12 -10.87 2.73 7.03
N MET A 13 -11.35 3.83 6.45
CA MET A 13 -10.50 4.98 6.09
C MET A 13 -9.84 5.60 7.33
N LYS A 14 -10.59 5.77 8.43
CA LYS A 14 -10.05 6.30 9.68
C LYS A 14 -9.08 5.32 10.35
N ALA A 15 -9.40 4.04 10.38
CA ALA A 15 -8.53 2.99 10.93
C ALA A 15 -7.21 2.87 10.14
N PHE A 16 -7.28 2.98 8.81
CA PHE A 16 -6.10 2.90 7.95
C PHE A 16 -5.07 3.99 8.25
N LEU A 17 -5.50 5.23 8.52
CA LEU A 17 -4.60 6.30 8.96
C LEU A 17 -3.76 5.89 10.18
N PHE A 18 -4.33 5.18 11.15
CA PHE A 18 -3.60 4.70 12.34
C PHE A 18 -2.60 3.57 12.03
N SER A 19 -2.73 2.89 10.90
CA SER A 19 -1.74 1.89 10.45
C SER A 19 -0.52 2.51 9.77
N LEU A 20 -0.59 3.81 9.43
CA LEU A 20 0.49 4.53 8.74
C LEU A 20 1.31 5.32 9.76
N ASP A 21 2.63 5.29 9.60
CA ASP A 21 3.57 6.00 10.44
C ASP A 21 4.38 7.04 9.65
N GLY A 22 4.89 8.04 10.36
CA GLY A 22 5.77 9.10 9.84
C GLY A 22 5.23 9.81 8.58
N ALA A 23 6.11 9.99 7.59
CA ALA A 23 5.83 10.78 6.38
C ALA A 23 4.63 10.27 5.56
N THR A 24 4.27 8.99 5.70
CA THR A 24 3.13 8.39 5.02
C THR A 24 1.80 8.87 5.61
N ASN A 25 1.74 9.04 6.94
CA ASN A 25 0.59 9.59 7.64
C ASN A 25 0.38 11.07 7.28
N ASP A 26 1.47 11.86 7.31
CA ASP A 26 1.46 13.28 6.95
C ASP A 26 0.95 13.51 5.53
N TRP A 27 1.40 12.70 4.56
CA TRP A 27 0.93 12.79 3.19
C TRP A 27 -0.58 12.51 3.06
N LEU A 28 -1.08 11.48 3.73
CA LEU A 28 -2.50 11.13 3.68
C LEU A 28 -3.36 12.19 4.38
N TYR A 29 -2.85 12.78 5.46
CA TYR A 29 -3.50 13.87 6.20
C TYR A 29 -3.63 15.16 5.38
N LEU A 30 -2.66 15.44 4.49
CA LEU A 30 -2.64 16.62 3.62
C LEU A 30 -3.53 16.49 2.37
N GLN A 31 -4.11 15.32 2.11
CA GLN A 31 -4.95 15.07 0.93
C GLN A 31 -6.44 14.77 1.25
N PRO A 32 -7.10 15.47 2.20
CA PRO A 32 -8.43 15.08 2.68
C PRO A 32 -9.55 15.16 1.62
N VAL A 33 -9.36 15.94 0.55
CA VAL A 33 -10.35 16.13 -0.53
C VAL A 33 -10.29 15.02 -1.59
N LEU A 34 -9.17 14.30 -1.70
CA LEU A 34 -8.96 13.28 -2.74
C LEU A 34 -9.53 11.91 -2.36
N PHE A 35 -9.98 11.74 -1.11
CA PHE A 35 -10.36 10.45 -0.55
C PHE A 35 -11.84 10.45 -0.16
N ASN A 36 -12.73 10.26 -1.13
CA ASN A 36 -14.18 10.24 -0.87
C ASN A 36 -14.70 8.82 -0.59
N THR A 37 -13.97 7.78 -1.00
CA THR A 37 -14.32 6.38 -0.73
C THR A 37 -13.11 5.59 -0.25
N TRP A 38 -13.36 4.44 0.37
CA TRP A 38 -12.28 3.50 0.70
C TRP A 38 -11.56 2.96 -0.54
N GLY A 39 -12.25 2.90 -1.69
CA GLY A 39 -11.65 2.55 -2.98
C GLY A 39 -10.56 3.54 -3.39
N ASP A 40 -10.85 4.84 -3.30
CA ASP A 40 -9.92 5.90 -3.70
C ASP A 40 -8.66 5.91 -2.85
N VAL A 41 -8.81 5.75 -1.53
CA VAL A 41 -7.67 5.65 -0.59
C VAL A 41 -6.74 4.52 -1.00
N LYS A 42 -7.28 3.33 -1.31
CA LYS A 42 -6.46 2.19 -1.73
C LYS A 42 -5.75 2.45 -3.05
N CYS A 43 -6.46 2.97 -4.05
CA CYS A 43 -5.88 3.22 -5.37
C CYS A 43 -4.73 4.23 -5.28
N ILE A 44 -4.97 5.40 -4.69
CA ILE A 44 -3.97 6.48 -4.62
C ILE A 44 -2.78 6.07 -3.74
N PHE A 45 -3.02 5.37 -2.62
CA PHE A 45 -1.94 4.81 -1.80
C PHE A 45 -1.06 3.84 -2.59
N MET A 46 -1.67 2.91 -3.34
CA MET A 46 -0.94 1.96 -4.18
C MET A 46 -0.16 2.66 -5.29
N GLU A 47 -0.75 3.64 -5.97
CA GLU A 47 -0.05 4.41 -7.00
C GLU A 47 1.15 5.19 -6.45
N LYS A 48 1.00 5.80 -5.27
CA LYS A 48 2.06 6.61 -4.65
C LYS A 48 3.23 5.76 -4.16
N PHE A 49 2.96 4.65 -3.48
CA PHE A 49 3.99 3.86 -2.80
C PHE A 49 4.42 2.60 -3.56
N PHE A 50 3.52 2.03 -4.37
CA PHE A 50 3.68 0.77 -5.09
C PHE A 50 3.57 0.98 -6.61
N LEU A 51 4.32 1.95 -7.12
CA LEU A 51 4.34 2.29 -8.55
C LEU A 51 4.55 1.04 -9.42
N ALA A 52 3.71 0.88 -10.44
CA ALA A 52 3.70 -0.32 -11.30
C ALA A 52 5.09 -0.61 -11.92
N SER A 53 5.86 0.43 -12.26
CA SER A 53 7.22 0.29 -12.77
C SER A 53 8.17 -0.30 -11.73
N ARG A 54 8.13 0.19 -10.47
CA ARG A 54 8.92 -0.37 -9.36
C ARG A 54 8.55 -1.83 -9.11
N THR A 55 7.26 -2.15 -9.08
CA THR A 55 6.78 -3.53 -8.93
C THR A 55 7.26 -4.44 -10.06
N THR A 56 7.31 -3.92 -11.29
CA THR A 56 7.81 -4.66 -12.46
C THR A 56 9.31 -4.90 -12.37
N THR A 57 10.08 -3.90 -11.97
CA THR A 57 11.53 -4.02 -11.74
C THR A 57 11.85 -5.03 -10.64
N ILE A 58 11.22 -4.90 -9.47
CA ILE A 58 11.40 -5.84 -8.35
C ILE A 58 11.06 -7.27 -8.78
N ARG A 59 9.95 -7.46 -9.51
CA ARG A 59 9.59 -8.79 -10.04
C ARG A 59 10.67 -9.35 -10.95
N LYS A 60 11.22 -8.52 -11.85
CA LYS A 60 12.30 -8.93 -12.75
C LYS A 60 13.57 -9.30 -11.98
N GLU A 61 13.92 -8.52 -10.95
CA GLU A 61 15.04 -8.80 -10.06
C GLU A 61 14.85 -10.13 -9.34
N ILE A 62 13.69 -10.34 -8.69
CA ILE A 62 13.36 -11.59 -7.99
C ILE A 62 13.41 -12.80 -8.91
N CYS A 63 12.83 -12.71 -10.12
CA CYS A 63 12.89 -13.80 -11.09
C CYS A 63 14.32 -14.11 -11.58
N GLY A 64 15.25 -13.17 -11.41
CA GLY A 64 16.66 -13.32 -11.76
C GLY A 64 17.54 -13.83 -10.61
N ILE A 65 17.03 -13.89 -9.38
CA ILE A 65 17.78 -14.38 -8.21
C ILE A 65 18.16 -15.85 -8.43
N ARG A 66 19.41 -16.19 -8.12
CA ARG A 66 19.97 -17.54 -8.20
C ARG A 66 20.82 -17.78 -6.98
N GLN A 67 20.72 -18.99 -6.43
CA GLN A 67 21.47 -19.34 -5.24
C GLN A 67 22.96 -19.29 -5.55
N HIS A 68 23.71 -18.54 -4.73
CA HIS A 68 25.15 -18.43 -4.86
C HIS A 68 25.85 -19.69 -4.34
N PHE A 69 27.01 -20.01 -4.90
CA PHE A 69 27.80 -21.14 -4.42
C PHE A 69 28.26 -20.86 -2.98
N GLY A 70 27.83 -21.71 -2.04
CA GLY A 70 28.10 -21.55 -0.61
C GLY A 70 27.02 -20.79 0.18
N GLU A 71 25.99 -20.26 -0.48
CA GLU A 71 24.82 -19.68 0.18
C GLU A 71 23.94 -20.80 0.74
N THR A 72 23.58 -20.71 2.02
CA THR A 72 22.69 -21.71 2.63
C THR A 72 21.26 -21.53 2.10
N LEU A 73 20.45 -22.59 2.19
CA LEU A 73 19.02 -22.47 1.85
C LEU A 73 18.26 -21.49 2.76
N HIS A 74 18.79 -21.17 3.94
CA HIS A 74 18.18 -20.16 4.81
C HIS A 74 18.40 -18.74 4.30
N GLU A 75 19.56 -18.49 3.68
CA GLU A 75 19.96 -17.17 3.17
C GLU A 75 19.39 -16.89 1.78
N TYR A 76 19.15 -17.95 0.99
CA TYR A 76 18.51 -17.90 -0.33
C TYR A 76 17.00 -17.62 -0.26
#